data_AF-A0A7Y9UQH0-F1
#
_entry.id   AF-A0A7Y9UQH0-F1
#
_cell.length_a   1.000
_cell.length_b   1.000
_cell.length_c   1.000
_cell.angle_alpha   90.00
_cell.angle_beta   90.00
_cell.angle_gamma   90.00
#
_symmetry.space_group_name_H-M   'P 1'
#
loop_
_entity.id
_entity.type
_entity.pdbx_description
1 polymer ?
#
loop_
_entity_poly.entity_id
_entity_poly.type
_entity_poly.pdbx_seq_one_letter_code
_entity_poly.pdbx_strand_id
1 'polypeptide(L)'
;MSRQHGDEQHPFWTVYTIFDPDGEGSDFAYTAGLAERGFPELHMWSRPCLGSDPGDDWMFSMRDNTRILNELAWQLLDGELKVGDTWSRTYDDDQVTAHFQLDPAQDAEDLDAFQVADGAKVLPVRWSLEREPVGEPHPMAAAALTAAQSEYAHLCDVLADRGPLPAGWELPASPDWSPTARFGACTPLVLARAALVWTADPTEMVDIFYNLLCVDMEGSLSWPSSIAASKARPLGRADGMRRLQKAIHGTVHEFGKSWGKEASAALMTWMKVDSHDRDRTLRNVRGVLDEALHGFLCTTAVADALDVRVMSHGIGPILCGLTGPAVAPSPEWLAAPEVVAVLRSVAAPLGVDGLAVASLGWDKARDGDEHCASLRSRVDARSVTSACFPPIPQEWMSFSTALMVKQLLHPEPLILAQGWGLVVTTVLTHRSDFTPEQIDAFVRVSGNPTGLAEALNEPIVLSQSA
;
A
#
# COMPACT_ATOMS: atom_id res chain seq x y z
N MET A 1 11.08 -12.20 19.64
CA MET A 1 10.94 -13.53 18.98
C MET A 1 9.48 -13.93 19.06
N SER A 2 8.69 -13.62 18.02
CA SER A 2 7.28 -14.02 17.96
C SER A 2 7.21 -15.43 17.40
N ARG A 3 6.71 -16.40 18.16
CA ARG A 3 6.26 -17.67 17.59
C ARG A 3 4.91 -17.38 16.95
N GLN A 4 4.81 -17.55 15.64
CA GLN A 4 3.51 -17.78 15.01
C GLN A 4 2.94 -19.05 15.64
N HIS A 5 1.90 -18.91 16.48
CA HIS A 5 1.07 -20.06 16.81
C HIS A 5 0.57 -20.63 15.47
N GLY A 6 0.84 -21.91 15.22
CA GLY A 6 0.51 -22.54 13.94
C GLY A 6 -0.99 -22.40 13.65
N ASP A 7 -1.33 -22.24 12.38
CA ASP A 7 -2.68 -22.04 11.81
C ASP A 7 -3.74 -23.09 12.21
N GLU A 8 -3.43 -24.05 13.10
CA GLU A 8 -4.32 -25.13 13.55
C GLU A 8 -5.05 -24.86 14.88
N GLN A 9 -4.65 -23.85 15.67
CA GLN A 9 -5.35 -23.49 16.92
C GLN A 9 -6.39 -22.41 16.69
N HIS A 10 -7.66 -22.82 16.57
CA HIS A 10 -8.77 -21.88 16.53
C HIS A 10 -9.08 -21.30 17.93
N PRO A 11 -9.23 -19.97 18.06
CA PRO A 11 -9.62 -19.36 19.33
C PRO A 11 -11.02 -19.87 19.74
N PHE A 12 -11.16 -20.22 21.02
CA PHE A 12 -12.45 -20.61 21.60
C PHE A 12 -13.21 -19.42 22.22
N TRP A 13 -12.60 -18.23 22.18
CA TRP A 13 -13.18 -16.95 22.58
C TRP A 13 -13.51 -16.12 21.35
N THR A 14 -14.29 -15.06 21.56
CA THR A 14 -14.57 -14.03 20.55
C THR A 14 -13.93 -12.72 20.98
N VAL A 15 -13.39 -11.95 20.03
CA VAL A 15 -13.00 -10.56 20.27
C VAL A 15 -14.13 -9.66 19.79
N TYR A 16 -14.70 -8.88 20.71
CA TYR A 16 -15.65 -7.82 20.38
C TYR A 16 -14.89 -6.52 20.18
N THR A 17 -15.21 -5.78 19.12
CA THR A 17 -14.70 -4.43 18.90
C THR A 17 -15.87 -3.46 18.94
N ILE A 18 -15.73 -2.42 19.77
CA ILE A 18 -16.73 -1.39 19.98
C ILE A 18 -16.24 -0.13 19.29
N PHE A 19 -17.08 0.37 18.37
CA PHE A 19 -16.81 1.56 17.58
C PHE A 19 -17.51 2.77 18.20
N ASP A 20 -16.78 3.86 18.34
CA ASP A 20 -17.31 5.16 18.75
C ASP A 20 -17.82 5.91 17.50
N PRO A 21 -19.16 6.02 17.30
CA PRO A 21 -19.70 6.68 16.12
C PRO A 21 -19.44 8.19 16.09
N ASP A 22 -19.21 8.80 17.26
CA ASP A 22 -18.96 10.23 17.39
C ASP A 22 -17.46 10.56 17.22
N GLY A 23 -16.61 9.53 17.27
CA GLY A 23 -15.16 9.65 17.02
C GLY A 23 -14.42 10.42 18.10
N GLU A 24 -14.96 10.46 19.31
CA GLU A 24 -14.35 11.11 20.48
C GLU A 24 -13.22 10.27 21.09
N GLY A 25 -12.96 9.08 20.53
CA GLY A 25 -11.83 8.24 20.86
C GLY A 25 -12.15 7.15 21.87
N SER A 26 -13.43 6.83 22.04
CA SER A 26 -13.92 5.77 22.93
C SER A 26 -13.94 4.40 22.26
N ASP A 27 -13.16 4.18 21.20
CA ASP A 27 -13.05 2.88 20.55
C ASP A 27 -12.22 1.90 21.41
N PHE A 28 -12.70 0.69 21.58
CA PHE A 28 -11.99 -0.37 22.32
C PHE A 28 -12.34 -1.76 21.81
N ALA A 29 -11.61 -2.76 22.28
CA ALA A 29 -11.92 -4.15 22.05
C ALA A 29 -11.69 -4.98 23.31
N TYR A 30 -12.39 -6.11 23.42
CA TYR A 30 -12.22 -7.04 24.54
C TYR A 30 -12.55 -8.49 24.13
N THR A 31 -12.01 -9.45 24.86
CA THR A 31 -12.32 -10.87 24.68
C THR A 31 -13.57 -11.25 25.47
N ALA A 32 -14.32 -12.22 24.96
CA ALA A 32 -15.34 -12.93 25.72
C ALA A 32 -15.27 -14.44 25.43
N GLY A 33 -15.24 -15.24 26.49
CA GLY A 33 -15.18 -16.71 26.44
C GLY A 33 -13.95 -17.30 27.13
N LEU A 34 -12.94 -16.48 27.50
CA LEU A 34 -11.80 -16.95 28.31
C LEU A 34 -12.26 -17.36 29.72
N ALA A 35 -13.23 -16.62 30.29
CA ALA A 35 -13.79 -16.87 31.62
C ALA A 35 -14.42 -18.24 31.76
N GLU A 36 -15.00 -18.78 30.68
CA GLU A 36 -15.61 -20.11 30.66
C GLU A 36 -14.59 -21.24 30.91
N ARG A 37 -13.29 -20.95 30.70
CA ARG A 37 -12.18 -21.87 30.98
C ARG A 37 -11.35 -21.47 32.19
N GLY A 38 -11.85 -20.53 33.01
CA GLY A 38 -11.20 -20.11 34.25
C GLY A 38 -10.07 -19.09 34.07
N PHE A 39 -9.99 -18.41 32.93
CA PHE A 39 -9.05 -17.33 32.66
C PHE A 39 -9.77 -15.99 32.66
N PRO A 40 -9.14 -14.88 33.11
CA PRO A 40 -9.76 -13.57 32.97
C PRO A 40 -9.82 -13.15 31.50
N GLU A 41 -10.77 -12.29 31.17
CA GLU A 41 -10.86 -11.66 29.85
C GLU A 41 -9.81 -10.56 29.69
N LEU A 42 -9.57 -10.11 28.46
CA LEU A 42 -8.66 -9.02 28.14
C LEU A 42 -9.45 -7.85 27.54
N HIS A 43 -9.05 -6.62 27.85
CA HIS A 43 -9.64 -5.40 27.31
C HIS A 43 -8.55 -4.42 26.86
N MET A 44 -8.71 -3.75 25.73
CA MET A 44 -7.75 -2.78 25.21
C MET A 44 -8.45 -1.60 24.52
N TRP A 45 -8.05 -0.38 24.89
CA TRP A 45 -8.45 0.84 24.17
C TRP A 45 -7.69 0.96 22.85
N SER A 46 -8.36 1.43 21.79
CA SER A 46 -7.73 1.69 20.49
C SER A 46 -6.76 2.88 20.54
N ARG A 47 -6.94 3.80 21.48
CA ARG A 47 -6.07 4.97 21.74
C ARG A 47 -5.24 4.79 23.01
N PRO A 48 -4.09 5.49 23.11
CA PRO A 48 -3.25 5.41 24.30
C PRO A 48 -4.04 5.89 25.51
N CYS A 49 -4.08 5.07 26.56
CA CYS A 49 -4.73 5.41 27.83
C CYS A 49 -3.71 5.75 28.93
N LEU A 50 -2.43 5.77 28.58
CA LEU A 50 -1.30 6.16 29.42
C LEU A 50 -0.39 7.13 28.66
N GLY A 51 0.49 7.80 29.41
CA GLY A 51 1.50 8.70 28.85
C GLY A 51 1.00 10.12 28.58
N SER A 52 1.74 10.85 27.75
CA SER A 52 1.48 12.26 27.46
C SER A 52 0.93 12.52 26.06
N ASP A 53 1.15 11.60 25.12
CA ASP A 53 0.55 11.66 23.79
C ASP A 53 -0.80 10.93 23.82
N PRO A 54 -1.93 11.65 23.68
CA PRO A 54 -3.27 11.06 23.70
C PRO A 54 -3.60 10.31 22.40
N GLY A 55 -2.69 10.30 21.41
CA GLY A 55 -2.89 9.62 20.16
C GLY A 55 -3.97 10.25 19.28
N ASP A 56 -4.24 11.56 19.34
CA ASP A 56 -5.36 12.21 18.62
C ASP A 56 -5.43 11.86 17.12
N ASP A 57 -4.29 11.65 16.48
CA ASP A 57 -4.11 11.28 15.06
C ASP A 57 -3.55 9.85 14.87
N TRP A 58 -3.53 9.01 15.90
CA TRP A 58 -2.99 7.65 15.84
C TRP A 58 -3.74 6.70 16.77
N MET A 59 -4.23 5.60 16.22
CA MET A 59 -4.92 4.57 16.98
C MET A 59 -4.72 3.20 16.33
N PHE A 60 -4.86 2.14 17.11
CA PHE A 60 -4.94 0.79 16.59
C PHE A 60 -6.24 0.59 15.81
N SER A 61 -6.14 -0.01 14.63
CA SER A 61 -7.34 -0.43 13.90
C SER A 61 -8.07 -1.56 14.66
N MET A 62 -9.33 -1.82 14.29
CA MET A 62 -10.08 -2.96 14.82
C MET A 62 -9.35 -4.30 14.59
N ARG A 63 -8.67 -4.42 13.45
CA ARG A 63 -7.86 -5.59 13.09
C ARG A 63 -6.62 -5.70 13.98
N ASP A 64 -5.95 -4.58 14.26
CA ASP A 64 -4.79 -4.56 15.15
C ASP A 64 -5.16 -4.94 16.57
N ASN A 65 -6.21 -4.33 17.12
CA ASN A 65 -6.72 -4.69 18.44
C ASN A 65 -7.10 -6.17 18.52
N THR A 66 -7.79 -6.69 17.51
CA THR A 66 -8.17 -8.11 17.45
C THR A 66 -6.94 -9.01 17.45
N ARG A 67 -5.93 -8.68 16.64
CA ARG A 67 -4.68 -9.44 16.58
C ARG A 67 -3.93 -9.39 17.90
N ILE A 68 -3.77 -8.20 18.48
CA ILE A 68 -3.06 -8.00 19.76
C ILE A 68 -3.76 -8.79 20.87
N LEU A 69 -5.08 -8.66 21.00
CA LEU A 69 -5.85 -9.38 22.03
C LEU A 69 -5.78 -10.91 21.85
N ASN A 70 -5.84 -11.41 20.62
CA ASN A 70 -5.66 -12.84 20.36
C ASN A 70 -4.25 -13.33 20.73
N GLU A 71 -3.21 -12.59 20.35
CA GLU A 71 -1.82 -12.92 20.72
C GLU A 71 -1.64 -12.94 22.24
N LEU A 72 -2.18 -11.94 22.95
CA LEU A 72 -2.09 -11.85 24.41
C LEU A 72 -2.93 -12.92 25.13
N ALA A 73 -4.10 -13.28 24.58
CA ALA A 73 -4.93 -14.34 25.13
C ALA A 73 -4.21 -15.69 25.07
N TRP A 74 -3.51 -16.00 23.97
CA TRP A 74 -2.67 -17.19 23.90
C TRP A 74 -1.51 -17.16 24.90
N GLN A 75 -0.80 -16.03 25.01
CA GLN A 75 0.28 -15.90 25.99
C GLN A 75 -0.22 -16.05 27.43
N LEU A 76 -1.43 -15.59 27.73
CA LEU A 76 -2.09 -15.77 29.03
C LEU A 76 -2.39 -17.25 29.30
N LEU A 77 -2.93 -17.97 28.30
CA LEU A 77 -3.22 -19.41 28.39
C LEU A 77 -1.95 -20.25 28.58
N ASP A 78 -0.87 -19.88 27.90
CA ASP A 78 0.44 -20.55 27.99
C ASP A 78 1.20 -20.17 29.28
N GLY A 79 0.69 -19.22 30.06
CA GLY A 79 1.32 -18.72 31.30
C GLY A 79 2.56 -17.85 31.07
N GLU A 80 2.74 -17.37 29.83
CA GLU A 80 3.82 -16.48 29.39
C GLU A 80 3.52 -15.01 29.68
N LEU A 81 2.26 -14.65 29.91
CA LEU A 81 1.81 -13.30 30.25
C LEU A 81 1.20 -13.25 31.65
N LYS A 82 1.64 -12.29 32.47
CA LYS A 82 1.21 -12.08 33.87
C LYS A 82 0.90 -10.62 34.14
N VAL A 83 0.00 -10.40 35.11
CA VAL A 83 -0.32 -9.04 35.60
C VAL A 83 0.97 -8.34 36.07
N GLY A 84 1.16 -7.11 35.61
CA GLY A 84 2.36 -6.31 35.85
C GLY A 84 3.43 -6.43 34.77
N ASP A 85 3.28 -7.36 33.81
CA ASP A 85 4.19 -7.44 32.67
C ASP A 85 4.08 -6.19 31.80
N THR A 86 5.22 -5.76 31.27
CA THR A 86 5.33 -4.64 30.34
C THR A 86 6.12 -5.06 29.11
N TRP A 87 5.75 -4.53 27.96
CA TRP A 87 6.47 -4.79 26.70
C TRP A 87 6.33 -3.61 25.75
N SER A 88 7.09 -3.61 24.67
CA SER A 88 7.02 -2.56 23.66
C SER A 88 7.05 -3.14 22.26
N ARG A 89 6.40 -2.46 21.33
CA ARG A 89 6.40 -2.81 19.91
C ARG A 89 6.56 -1.53 19.09
N THR A 90 7.35 -1.61 18.03
CA THR A 90 7.50 -0.53 17.07
C THR A 90 6.51 -0.68 15.92
N TYR A 91 6.07 0.45 15.39
CA TYR A 91 5.10 0.60 14.31
C TYR A 91 5.58 1.69 13.35
N ASP A 92 4.94 1.77 12.18
CA ASP A 92 5.18 2.81 11.19
C ASP A 92 6.66 2.96 10.82
N ASP A 93 7.34 1.85 10.50
CA ASP A 93 8.78 1.82 10.13
C ASP A 93 9.67 2.42 11.23
N ASP A 94 9.47 1.92 12.45
CA ASP A 94 10.16 2.31 13.69
C ASP A 94 10.00 3.80 14.07
N GLN A 95 9.03 4.50 13.49
CA GLN A 95 8.74 5.91 13.84
C GLN A 95 7.87 6.04 15.10
N VAL A 96 7.21 4.96 15.51
CA VAL A 96 6.26 4.95 16.61
C VAL A 96 6.52 3.75 17.51
N THR A 97 6.60 3.98 18.83
CA THR A 97 6.70 2.90 19.81
C THR A 97 5.48 2.90 20.72
N ALA A 98 4.76 1.78 20.79
CA ALA A 98 3.71 1.56 21.77
C ALA A 98 4.28 0.76 22.94
N HIS A 99 4.11 1.29 24.17
CA HIS A 99 4.50 0.64 25.41
C HIS A 99 3.26 0.13 26.11
N PHE A 100 3.18 -1.18 26.29
CA PHE A 100 2.03 -1.86 26.87
C PHE A 100 2.33 -2.32 28.30
N GLN A 101 1.27 -2.42 29.08
CA GLN A 101 1.27 -3.06 30.39
C GLN A 101 -0.03 -3.82 30.61
N LEU A 102 0.05 -4.97 31.29
CA LEU A 102 -1.12 -5.71 31.72
C LEU A 102 -1.47 -5.34 33.16
N ASP A 103 -2.58 -4.63 33.34
CA ASP A 103 -3.03 -4.14 34.64
C ASP A 103 -3.79 -5.21 35.44
N PRO A 104 -3.92 -5.02 36.77
CA PRO A 104 -4.80 -5.86 37.59
C PRO A 104 -6.24 -5.88 37.10
N ALA A 105 -6.94 -6.98 37.40
CA ALA A 105 -8.32 -7.19 37.01
C ALA A 105 -9.27 -6.10 37.53
N GLN A 106 -10.20 -5.70 36.65
CA GLN A 106 -11.33 -4.81 36.94
C GLN A 106 -12.65 -5.53 36.64
N ASP A 107 -13.74 -4.93 37.10
CA ASP A 107 -15.08 -5.42 36.79
C ASP A 107 -15.45 -5.06 35.35
N ALA A 108 -16.17 -5.95 34.66
CA ALA A 108 -16.51 -5.77 33.25
C ALA A 108 -17.35 -4.50 33.01
N GLU A 109 -18.18 -4.11 33.98
CA GLU A 109 -19.00 -2.89 33.92
C GLU A 109 -18.15 -1.60 33.91
N ASP A 110 -16.99 -1.60 34.58
CA ASP A 110 -16.10 -0.43 34.61
C ASP A 110 -15.34 -0.22 33.29
N LEU A 111 -15.36 -1.23 32.41
CA LEU A 111 -14.69 -1.24 31.11
C LEU A 111 -15.66 -1.39 29.94
N ASP A 112 -16.97 -1.21 30.19
CA ASP A 112 -18.04 -1.36 29.19
C ASP A 112 -18.03 -2.71 28.44
N ALA A 113 -17.48 -3.76 29.04
CA ALA A 113 -17.28 -5.08 28.45
C ALA A 113 -18.53 -5.97 28.61
N PHE A 114 -19.70 -5.49 28.21
CA PHE A 114 -21.00 -6.07 28.56
C PHE A 114 -21.32 -7.46 27.97
N GLN A 115 -20.51 -7.96 27.03
CA GLN A 115 -20.68 -9.32 26.48
C GLN A 115 -19.88 -10.38 27.25
N VAL A 116 -19.13 -9.97 28.27
CA VAL A 116 -18.40 -10.88 29.16
C VAL A 116 -19.36 -11.55 30.15
N ALA A 117 -19.07 -12.80 30.55
CA ALA A 117 -19.89 -13.54 31.50
C ALA A 117 -20.02 -12.83 32.87
N ASP A 118 -21.19 -12.93 33.49
CA ASP A 118 -21.47 -12.31 34.79
C ASP A 118 -20.42 -12.69 35.86
N GLY A 119 -19.84 -11.68 36.50
CA GLY A 119 -18.83 -11.85 37.55
C GLY A 119 -17.44 -12.23 37.06
N ALA A 120 -17.23 -12.35 35.74
CA ALA A 120 -15.90 -12.55 35.19
C ALA A 120 -15.02 -11.30 35.38
N LYS A 121 -13.72 -11.55 35.49
CA LYS A 121 -12.70 -10.53 35.69
C LYS A 121 -12.06 -10.19 34.36
N VAL A 122 -11.79 -8.90 34.14
CA VAL A 122 -11.20 -8.39 32.90
C VAL A 122 -9.86 -7.74 33.22
N LEU A 123 -8.78 -8.18 32.57
CA LEU A 123 -7.46 -7.56 32.66
C LEU A 123 -7.35 -6.45 31.59
N PRO A 124 -7.17 -5.18 31.99
CA PRO A 124 -6.91 -4.12 31.05
C PRO A 124 -5.49 -4.21 30.51
N VAL A 125 -5.35 -4.26 29.19
CA VAL A 125 -4.12 -3.97 28.46
C VAL A 125 -4.07 -2.47 28.25
N ARG A 126 -3.33 -1.78 29.11
CA ARG A 126 -3.11 -0.34 28.99
C ARG A 126 -1.83 -0.07 28.24
N TRP A 127 -1.77 1.07 27.57
CA TRP A 127 -0.59 1.40 26.78
C TRP A 127 -0.40 2.90 26.59
N SER A 128 0.85 3.30 26.40
CA SER A 128 1.28 4.67 26.05
C SER A 128 1.98 4.69 24.70
N LEU A 129 1.98 5.86 24.08
CA LEU A 129 2.58 6.10 22.77
C LEU A 129 3.81 6.99 22.91
N GLU A 130 4.95 6.54 22.36
CA GLU A 130 6.18 7.32 22.21
C GLU A 130 6.45 7.55 20.72
N ARG A 131 6.54 8.82 20.32
CA ARG A 131 6.84 9.27 18.96
C ARG A 131 7.22 10.76 18.99
N GLU A 132 7.70 11.28 17.87
CA GLU A 132 8.02 12.71 17.76
C GLU A 132 6.76 13.60 17.97
N PRO A 133 6.88 14.70 18.73
CA PRO A 133 5.76 15.59 18.96
C PRO A 133 5.39 16.37 17.70
N VAL A 134 4.17 16.94 17.69
CA VAL A 134 3.79 17.91 16.66
C VAL A 134 4.67 19.15 16.78
N GLY A 135 5.44 19.44 15.73
CA GLY A 135 6.27 20.63 15.61
C GLY A 135 5.51 21.85 15.07
N GLU A 136 6.21 22.99 14.99
CA GLU A 136 5.69 24.17 14.29
C GLU A 136 5.67 23.93 12.77
N PRO A 137 4.80 24.62 11.99
CA PRO A 137 4.79 24.49 10.54
C PRO A 137 6.11 24.90 9.88
N HIS A 138 6.83 23.93 9.30
CA HIS A 138 8.13 24.16 8.64
C HIS A 138 8.01 24.34 7.12
N PRO A 139 8.77 25.29 6.51
CA PRO A 139 8.89 25.37 5.06
C PRO A 139 9.69 24.20 4.49
N MET A 140 9.50 23.90 3.20
CA MET A 140 10.36 22.97 2.49
C MET A 140 11.78 23.52 2.38
N ALA A 141 12.77 22.63 2.34
CA ALA A 141 14.14 22.99 1.96
C ALA A 141 14.16 23.58 0.54
N ALA A 142 15.09 24.51 0.25
CA ALA A 142 15.13 25.22 -1.03
C ALA A 142 15.26 24.30 -2.26
N ALA A 143 16.04 23.22 -2.14
CA ALA A 143 16.19 22.22 -3.21
C ALA A 143 14.87 21.47 -3.46
N ALA A 144 14.18 21.06 -2.39
CA ALA A 144 12.88 20.39 -2.49
C ALA A 144 11.80 21.33 -3.05
N LEU A 145 11.78 22.59 -2.64
CA LEU A 145 10.87 23.60 -3.20
C LEU A 145 11.12 23.80 -4.71
N THR A 146 12.37 23.87 -5.14
CA THR A 146 12.71 24.03 -6.56
C THR A 146 12.25 22.82 -7.38
N ALA A 147 12.49 21.60 -6.88
CA ALA A 147 12.02 20.38 -7.52
C ALA A 147 10.48 20.34 -7.58
N ALA A 148 9.80 20.68 -6.49
CA ALA A 148 8.35 20.72 -6.41
C ALA A 148 7.73 21.76 -7.36
N GLN A 149 8.35 22.92 -7.53
CA GLN A 149 7.93 23.95 -8.47
C GLN A 149 8.07 23.47 -9.93
N SER A 150 9.19 22.82 -10.26
CA SER A 150 9.42 22.25 -11.59
C SER A 150 8.39 21.17 -11.92
N GLU A 151 8.14 20.26 -10.98
CA GLU A 151 7.15 19.20 -11.12
C GLU A 151 5.73 19.76 -11.26
N TYR A 152 5.37 20.75 -10.42
CA TYR A 152 4.06 21.40 -10.50
C TYR A 152 3.84 22.07 -11.87
N ALA A 153 4.84 22.78 -12.40
CA ALA A 153 4.76 23.39 -13.72
C ALA A 153 4.55 22.33 -14.81
N HIS A 154 5.31 21.23 -14.76
CA HIS A 154 5.15 20.12 -15.70
C HIS A 154 3.75 19.50 -15.63
N LEU A 155 3.23 19.25 -14.44
CA LEU A 155 1.89 18.71 -14.24
C LEU A 155 0.81 19.68 -14.75
N CYS A 156 0.96 20.99 -14.53
CA CYS A 156 0.05 21.99 -15.09
C CYS A 156 0.02 21.95 -16.63
N ASP A 157 1.16 21.77 -17.29
CA ASP A 157 1.23 21.64 -18.74
C ASP A 157 0.51 20.37 -19.23
N VAL A 158 0.70 19.23 -18.54
CA VAL A 158 0.02 17.95 -18.84
C VAL A 158 -1.49 18.04 -18.62
N LEU A 159 -1.93 18.83 -17.64
CA LEU A 159 -3.33 18.96 -17.23
C LEU A 159 -4.10 20.07 -17.97
N ALA A 160 -3.42 20.88 -18.79
CA ALA A 160 -3.99 22.10 -19.38
C ALA A 160 -5.29 21.86 -20.17
N ASP A 161 -5.39 20.72 -20.85
CA ASP A 161 -6.53 20.35 -21.69
C ASP A 161 -7.44 19.27 -21.06
N ARG A 162 -7.23 18.93 -19.78
CA ARG A 162 -8.03 17.91 -19.08
C ARG A 162 -9.37 18.48 -18.57
N GLY A 163 -10.28 17.57 -18.24
CA GLY A 163 -11.65 17.88 -17.83
C GLY A 163 -11.78 18.69 -16.52
N PRO A 164 -13.01 19.07 -16.15
CA PRO A 164 -13.24 19.87 -14.94
C PRO A 164 -12.88 19.10 -13.67
N LEU A 165 -12.30 19.82 -12.70
CA LEU A 165 -11.92 19.30 -11.39
C LEU A 165 -13.08 19.42 -10.39
N PRO A 166 -13.19 18.54 -9.39
CA PRO A 166 -14.14 18.70 -8.29
C PRO A 166 -13.91 20.03 -7.53
N ALA A 167 -14.98 20.57 -6.94
CA ALA A 167 -14.91 21.82 -6.21
C ALA A 167 -13.93 21.74 -5.03
N GLY A 168 -13.12 22.78 -4.86
CA GLY A 168 -12.08 22.84 -3.83
C GLY A 168 -10.82 22.06 -4.18
N TRP A 169 -10.63 21.67 -5.42
CA TRP A 169 -9.44 20.97 -5.88
C TRP A 169 -8.83 21.57 -7.14
N GLU A 170 -9.20 22.80 -7.45
CA GLU A 170 -8.77 23.54 -8.61
C GLU A 170 -7.27 23.85 -8.55
N LEU A 171 -6.61 23.83 -9.72
CA LEU A 171 -5.19 24.22 -9.81
C LEU A 171 -5.06 25.74 -9.71
N PRO A 172 -4.33 26.27 -8.70
CA PRO A 172 -4.19 27.71 -8.55
C PRO A 172 -3.23 28.29 -9.60
N ALA A 173 -3.63 29.38 -10.27
CA ALA A 173 -2.74 30.11 -11.18
C ALA A 173 -1.51 30.72 -10.47
N SER A 174 -1.58 30.89 -9.15
CA SER A 174 -0.47 31.32 -8.29
C SER A 174 -0.35 30.34 -7.12
N PRO A 175 0.57 29.36 -7.17
CA PRO A 175 0.66 28.32 -6.17
C PRO A 175 1.18 28.85 -4.83
N ASP A 176 0.49 28.49 -3.74
CA ASP A 176 0.89 28.81 -2.36
C ASP A 176 1.74 27.68 -1.77
N TRP A 177 3.04 27.93 -1.62
CA TRP A 177 4.02 27.00 -1.05
C TRP A 177 4.31 27.27 0.44
N SER A 178 3.50 28.09 1.11
CA SER A 178 3.70 28.44 2.51
C SER A 178 3.44 27.23 3.44
N PRO A 179 4.12 27.13 4.60
CA PRO A 179 3.87 26.07 5.58
C PRO A 179 2.40 26.01 6.04
N THR A 180 1.71 27.14 6.01
CA THR A 180 0.33 27.33 6.45
C THR A 180 -0.71 27.12 5.35
N ALA A 181 -0.28 26.80 4.13
CA ALA A 181 -1.20 26.47 3.05
C ALA A 181 -2.13 25.29 3.46
N ARG A 182 -3.24 25.12 2.73
CA ARG A 182 -4.36 24.24 3.13
C ARG A 182 -3.92 22.85 3.62
N PHE A 183 -3.00 22.21 2.89
CA PHE A 183 -2.46 20.88 3.21
C PHE A 183 -0.97 20.92 3.60
N GLY A 184 -0.43 22.11 3.89
CA GLY A 184 0.99 22.36 4.14
C GLY A 184 1.74 22.83 2.89
N ALA A 185 3.06 22.98 3.00
CA ALA A 185 3.90 23.58 1.95
C ALA A 185 3.80 22.89 0.57
N CYS A 186 3.52 21.58 0.53
CA CYS A 186 3.34 20.81 -0.71
C CYS A 186 1.93 20.91 -1.31
N THR A 187 1.05 21.80 -0.80
CA THR A 187 -0.34 21.93 -1.29
C THR A 187 -0.46 21.99 -2.82
N PRO A 188 0.35 22.77 -3.56
CA PRO A 188 0.23 22.83 -5.01
C PRO A 188 0.46 21.48 -5.71
N LEU A 189 1.45 20.70 -5.27
CA LEU A 189 1.69 19.34 -5.79
C LEU A 189 0.56 18.39 -5.46
N VAL A 190 0.01 18.47 -4.24
CA VAL A 190 -1.14 17.65 -3.82
C VAL A 190 -2.32 17.91 -4.76
N LEU A 191 -2.62 19.17 -5.08
CA LEU A 191 -3.69 19.53 -6.00
C LEU A 191 -3.41 19.02 -7.43
N ALA A 192 -2.19 19.21 -7.94
CA ALA A 192 -1.79 18.76 -9.28
C ALA A 192 -1.86 17.24 -9.44
N ARG A 193 -1.36 16.48 -8.46
CA ARG A 193 -1.40 15.01 -8.50
C ARG A 193 -2.80 14.46 -8.36
N ALA A 194 -3.61 15.06 -7.50
CA ALA A 194 -4.98 14.64 -7.34
C ALA A 194 -5.82 14.96 -8.60
N ALA A 195 -5.50 16.04 -9.31
CA ALA A 195 -6.07 16.36 -10.62
C ALA A 195 -5.79 15.29 -11.69
N LEU A 196 -4.62 14.62 -11.67
CA LEU A 196 -4.37 13.47 -12.56
C LEU A 196 -5.43 12.39 -12.38
N VAL A 197 -5.83 12.10 -11.14
CA VAL A 197 -6.78 11.04 -10.84
C VAL A 197 -8.22 11.45 -11.17
N TRP A 198 -8.64 12.66 -10.79
CA TRP A 198 -10.05 13.04 -11.05
C TRP A 198 -10.34 13.27 -12.52
N THR A 199 -9.31 13.56 -13.31
CA THR A 199 -9.43 13.73 -14.77
C THR A 199 -8.99 12.48 -15.54
N ALA A 200 -8.70 11.38 -14.84
CA ALA A 200 -8.33 10.14 -15.48
C ALA A 200 -9.46 9.64 -16.38
N ASP A 201 -9.11 9.23 -17.60
CA ASP A 201 -10.06 8.65 -18.53
C ASP A 201 -10.53 7.26 -18.07
N PRO A 202 -11.56 6.67 -18.70
CA PRO A 202 -12.08 5.38 -18.26
C PRO A 202 -11.07 4.22 -18.31
N THR A 203 -10.10 4.24 -19.22
CA THR A 203 -9.04 3.22 -19.31
C THR A 203 -8.00 3.46 -18.23
N GLU A 204 -7.52 4.70 -18.08
CA GLU A 204 -6.57 5.09 -17.02
C GLU A 204 -7.12 4.70 -15.64
N MET A 205 -8.40 4.93 -15.37
CA MET A 205 -9.02 4.55 -14.09
C MET A 205 -9.11 3.04 -13.88
N VAL A 206 -9.34 2.25 -14.93
CA VAL A 206 -9.33 0.79 -14.84
C VAL A 206 -7.92 0.30 -14.48
N ASP A 207 -6.89 0.84 -15.11
CA ASP A 207 -5.50 0.46 -14.85
C ASP A 207 -5.03 0.91 -13.45
N ILE A 208 -5.40 2.12 -13.03
CA ILE A 208 -5.20 2.58 -11.64
C ILE A 208 -5.85 1.58 -10.68
N PHE A 209 -7.15 1.30 -10.86
CA PHE A 209 -7.89 0.46 -9.91
C PHE A 209 -7.37 -0.98 -9.88
N TYR A 210 -6.94 -1.52 -11.03
CA TYR A 210 -6.27 -2.82 -11.10
C TYR A 210 -5.02 -2.85 -10.19
N ASN A 211 -4.13 -1.87 -10.33
CA ASN A 211 -2.93 -1.77 -9.51
C ASN A 211 -3.25 -1.65 -8.02
N LEU A 212 -4.28 -0.86 -7.68
CA LEU A 212 -4.73 -0.71 -6.28
C LEU A 212 -5.20 -2.05 -5.70
N LEU A 213 -5.98 -2.83 -6.45
CA LEU A 213 -6.42 -4.15 -6.01
C LEU A 213 -5.24 -5.11 -5.81
N CYS A 214 -4.26 -5.12 -6.73
CA CYS A 214 -3.06 -5.95 -6.57
C CYS A 214 -2.31 -5.61 -5.27
N VAL A 215 -2.12 -4.32 -4.98
CA VAL A 215 -1.44 -3.87 -3.75
C VAL A 215 -2.25 -4.17 -2.50
N ASP A 216 -3.58 -4.02 -2.54
CA ASP A 216 -4.47 -4.33 -1.42
C ASP A 216 -4.48 -5.84 -1.10
N MET A 217 -4.50 -6.70 -2.12
CA MET A 217 -4.51 -8.16 -1.94
C MET A 217 -3.17 -8.70 -1.40
N GLU A 218 -2.04 -8.15 -1.84
CA GLU A 218 -0.69 -8.66 -1.45
C GLU A 218 -0.04 -7.86 -0.32
N GLY A 219 -0.66 -6.78 0.14
CA GLY A 219 -0.04 -5.84 1.06
C GLY A 219 -1.03 -4.91 1.76
N SER A 220 -0.75 -3.61 1.68
CA SER A 220 -1.54 -2.56 2.33
C SER A 220 -1.46 -1.27 1.54
N LEU A 221 -2.63 -0.68 1.28
CA LEU A 221 -2.76 0.66 0.70
C LEU A 221 -2.57 1.77 1.76
N SER A 222 -2.83 1.47 3.02
CA SER A 222 -2.72 2.42 4.14
C SER A 222 -1.29 2.63 4.63
N TRP A 223 -0.38 1.65 4.48
CA TRP A 223 0.99 1.75 5.02
C TRP A 223 1.70 3.08 4.69
N PRO A 224 1.74 3.57 3.42
CA PRO A 224 2.36 4.86 3.11
C PRO A 224 1.72 6.04 3.84
N SER A 225 0.40 6.03 4.03
CA SER A 225 -0.28 7.11 4.76
C SER A 225 0.11 7.15 6.23
N SER A 226 0.36 6.00 6.87
CA SER A 226 0.79 5.92 8.27
C SER A 226 2.22 6.47 8.45
N ILE A 227 3.13 6.13 7.52
CA ILE A 227 4.48 6.70 7.52
C ILE A 227 4.43 8.21 7.25
N ALA A 228 3.64 8.64 6.26
CA ALA A 228 3.48 10.05 5.93
C ALA A 228 2.92 10.86 7.10
N ALA A 229 1.94 10.33 7.83
CA ALA A 229 1.39 10.97 9.03
C ALA A 229 2.44 11.11 10.14
N SER A 230 3.23 10.05 10.37
CA SER A 230 4.33 10.07 11.35
C SER A 230 5.39 11.11 10.99
N LYS A 231 5.78 11.22 9.72
CA LYS A 231 6.72 12.24 9.23
C LYS A 231 6.14 13.66 9.21
N ALA A 232 4.82 13.79 9.04
CA ALA A 232 4.14 15.08 9.06
C ALA A 232 4.17 15.75 10.44
N ARG A 233 4.21 14.97 11.53
CA ARG A 233 4.20 15.47 12.92
C ARG A 233 5.33 16.46 13.22
N PRO A 234 6.61 16.09 13.15
CA PRO A 234 7.72 16.99 13.50
C PRO A 234 7.79 18.22 12.56
N LEU A 235 7.22 18.11 11.36
CA LEU A 235 7.17 19.19 10.36
C LEU A 235 6.02 20.19 10.60
N GLY A 236 5.17 19.95 11.60
CA GLY A 236 3.97 20.75 11.86
C GLY A 236 2.90 20.64 10.79
N ARG A 237 2.82 19.49 10.11
CA ARG A 237 1.89 19.24 9.00
C ARG A 237 0.74 18.30 9.36
N ALA A 238 0.65 17.82 10.61
CA ALA A 238 -0.39 16.90 11.08
C ALA A 238 -1.82 17.42 10.82
N ASP A 239 -2.09 18.70 11.09
CA ASP A 239 -3.38 19.33 10.79
C ASP A 239 -3.68 19.38 9.28
N GLY A 240 -2.64 19.60 8.47
CA GLY A 240 -2.72 19.54 7.01
C GLY A 240 -3.13 18.15 6.54
N MET A 241 -2.54 17.08 7.12
CA MET A 241 -2.89 15.69 6.82
C MET A 241 -4.35 15.39 7.18
N ARG A 242 -4.82 15.80 8.36
CA ARG A 242 -6.24 15.62 8.76
C ARG A 242 -7.22 16.32 7.82
N ARG A 243 -6.91 17.55 7.41
CA ARG A 243 -7.72 18.28 6.42
C ARG A 243 -7.69 17.61 5.05
N LEU A 244 -6.55 17.05 4.66
CA LEU A 244 -6.39 16.32 3.40
C LEU A 244 -7.23 15.04 3.41
N GLN A 245 -7.11 14.20 4.44
CA GLN A 245 -7.92 13.00 4.62
C GLN A 245 -9.43 13.31 4.53
N LYS A 246 -9.90 14.33 5.26
CA LYS A 246 -11.31 14.76 5.20
C LYS A 246 -11.74 15.20 3.81
N ALA A 247 -10.88 15.93 3.09
CA ALA A 247 -11.17 16.39 1.74
C ALA A 247 -11.23 15.22 0.74
N ILE A 248 -10.33 14.24 0.87
CA ILE A 248 -10.30 13.02 0.05
C ILE A 248 -11.59 12.23 0.27
N HIS A 249 -11.91 11.92 1.52
CA HIS A 249 -13.09 11.14 1.87
C HIS A 249 -14.38 11.74 1.32
N GLY A 250 -14.57 13.06 1.51
CA GLY A 250 -15.73 13.77 0.97
C GLY A 250 -15.81 13.73 -0.55
N THR A 251 -14.67 13.73 -1.24
CA THR A 251 -14.61 13.72 -2.71
C THR A 251 -14.82 12.32 -3.28
N VAL A 252 -14.17 11.31 -2.71
CA VAL A 252 -14.28 9.91 -3.15
C VAL A 252 -15.70 9.37 -3.00
N HIS A 253 -16.42 9.78 -1.96
CA HIS A 253 -17.82 9.40 -1.78
C HIS A 253 -18.73 9.82 -2.95
N GLU A 254 -18.32 10.84 -3.71
CA GLU A 254 -19.03 11.37 -4.88
C GLU A 254 -18.56 10.76 -6.22
N PHE A 255 -17.59 9.83 -6.21
CA PHE A 255 -17.13 9.12 -7.40
C PHE A 255 -18.26 8.30 -8.05
N GLY A 256 -18.49 8.49 -9.34
CA GLY A 256 -19.62 7.89 -10.07
C GLY A 256 -20.95 8.64 -9.87
N LYS A 257 -20.98 9.71 -9.07
CA LYS A 257 -22.15 10.58 -8.87
C LYS A 257 -21.92 11.98 -9.43
N SER A 258 -20.95 12.72 -8.89
CA SER A 258 -20.66 14.10 -9.31
C SER A 258 -19.43 14.19 -10.21
N TRP A 259 -18.48 13.26 -10.07
CA TRP A 259 -17.29 13.14 -10.91
C TRP A 259 -17.03 11.68 -11.31
N GLY A 260 -16.17 11.45 -12.30
CA GLY A 260 -15.75 10.10 -12.71
C GLY A 260 -16.88 9.18 -13.17
N LYS A 261 -17.96 9.70 -13.75
CA LYS A 261 -19.14 8.88 -14.15
C LYS A 261 -18.80 7.81 -15.19
N GLU A 262 -18.07 8.21 -16.24
CA GLU A 262 -17.67 7.30 -17.31
C GLU A 262 -16.64 6.29 -16.80
N ALA A 263 -15.67 6.74 -16.01
CA ALA A 263 -14.68 5.89 -15.36
C ALA A 263 -15.33 4.86 -14.42
N SER A 264 -16.30 5.29 -13.59
CA SER A 264 -17.11 4.39 -12.75
C SER A 264 -17.89 3.37 -13.58
N ALA A 265 -18.47 3.78 -14.70
CA ALA A 265 -19.16 2.86 -15.61
C ALA A 265 -18.21 1.82 -16.20
N ALA A 266 -17.02 2.25 -16.67
CA ALA A 266 -16.00 1.36 -17.20
C ALA A 266 -15.49 0.37 -16.16
N LEU A 267 -15.25 0.80 -14.91
CA LEU A 267 -14.88 -0.10 -13.81
C LEU A 267 -15.95 -1.19 -13.58
N MET A 268 -17.23 -0.82 -13.54
CA MET A 268 -18.31 -1.80 -13.36
C MET A 268 -18.38 -2.79 -14.53
N THR A 269 -18.12 -2.34 -15.75
CA THR A 269 -18.05 -3.20 -16.94
C THR A 269 -16.84 -4.13 -16.89
N TRP A 270 -15.66 -3.61 -16.55
CA TRP A 270 -14.42 -4.38 -16.42
C TRP A 270 -14.53 -5.47 -15.35
N MET A 271 -15.10 -5.13 -14.18
CA MET A 271 -15.38 -6.07 -13.09
C MET A 271 -16.54 -7.03 -13.38
N LYS A 272 -17.23 -6.88 -14.52
CA LYS A 272 -18.40 -7.69 -14.92
C LYS A 272 -19.52 -7.71 -13.86
N VAL A 273 -19.80 -6.55 -13.28
CA VAL A 273 -20.73 -6.41 -12.15
C VAL A 273 -22.18 -6.43 -12.63
N ASP A 274 -22.99 -7.29 -12.03
CA ASP A 274 -24.43 -7.34 -12.26
C ASP A 274 -25.14 -6.09 -11.72
N SER A 275 -26.22 -5.68 -12.39
CA SER A 275 -26.98 -4.47 -12.02
C SER A 275 -27.49 -4.48 -10.57
N HIS A 276 -27.76 -5.65 -10.00
CA HIS A 276 -28.22 -5.82 -8.61
C HIS A 276 -27.12 -5.53 -7.58
N ASP A 277 -25.85 -5.83 -7.91
CA ASP A 277 -24.70 -5.65 -7.02
C ASP A 277 -23.97 -4.33 -7.23
N ARG A 278 -24.44 -3.51 -8.18
CA ARG A 278 -23.79 -2.26 -8.58
C ARG A 278 -23.53 -1.33 -7.39
N ASP A 279 -24.53 -1.08 -6.55
CA ASP A 279 -24.40 -0.13 -5.44
C ASP A 279 -23.45 -0.63 -4.36
N ARG A 280 -23.47 -1.94 -4.08
CA ARG A 280 -22.54 -2.58 -3.14
C ARG A 280 -21.10 -2.52 -3.69
N THR A 281 -20.91 -2.89 -4.94
CA THR A 281 -19.59 -2.87 -5.58
C THR A 281 -19.05 -1.44 -5.65
N LEU A 282 -19.89 -0.46 -6.00
CA LEU A 282 -19.47 0.94 -6.03
C LEU A 282 -19.06 1.46 -4.64
N ARG A 283 -19.70 1.01 -3.56
CA ARG A 283 -19.23 1.30 -2.19
C ARG A 283 -17.84 0.71 -1.93
N ASN A 284 -17.59 -0.53 -2.35
CA ASN A 284 -16.27 -1.16 -2.19
C ASN A 284 -15.20 -0.45 -3.02
N VAL A 285 -15.50 -0.09 -4.28
CA VAL A 285 -14.61 0.69 -5.14
C VAL A 285 -14.24 2.02 -4.47
N ARG A 286 -15.22 2.71 -3.89
CA ARG A 286 -14.95 3.96 -3.15
C ARG A 286 -14.09 3.73 -1.91
N GLY A 287 -14.27 2.61 -1.19
CA GLY A 287 -13.40 2.26 -0.05
C GLY A 287 -11.94 2.12 -0.47
N VAL A 288 -11.67 1.33 -1.52
CA VAL A 288 -10.32 1.14 -2.06
C VAL A 288 -9.73 2.46 -2.58
N LEU A 289 -10.52 3.26 -3.30
CA LEU A 289 -10.08 4.57 -3.78
C LEU A 289 -9.79 5.55 -2.64
N ASP A 290 -10.57 5.52 -1.56
CA ASP A 290 -10.37 6.40 -0.39
C ASP A 290 -9.02 6.12 0.27
N GLU A 291 -8.74 4.85 0.54
CA GLU A 291 -7.48 4.42 1.16
C GLU A 291 -6.27 4.68 0.25
N ALA A 292 -6.39 4.35 -1.03
CA ALA A 292 -5.34 4.60 -2.02
C ALA A 292 -5.04 6.08 -2.23
N LEU A 293 -6.07 6.93 -2.36
CA LEU A 293 -5.89 8.37 -2.53
C LEU A 293 -5.34 9.01 -1.26
N HIS A 294 -5.73 8.49 -0.09
CA HIS A 294 -5.13 8.91 1.17
C HIS A 294 -3.63 8.60 1.19
N GLY A 295 -3.22 7.37 0.85
CA GLY A 295 -1.82 6.98 0.68
C GLY A 295 -1.07 7.89 -0.29
N PHE A 296 -1.60 8.06 -1.50
CA PHE A 296 -1.00 8.86 -2.57
C PHE A 296 -0.80 10.33 -2.23
N LEU A 297 -1.83 10.97 -1.70
CA LEU A 297 -1.82 12.41 -1.49
C LEU A 297 -1.13 12.78 -0.17
N CYS A 298 -1.24 11.96 0.88
CA CYS A 298 -0.44 12.17 2.09
C CYS A 298 1.05 11.97 1.82
N THR A 299 1.43 10.94 1.07
CA THR A 299 2.81 10.75 0.61
C THR A 299 3.31 11.97 -0.17
N THR A 300 2.49 12.50 -1.08
CA THR A 300 2.80 13.73 -1.83
C THR A 300 2.97 14.95 -0.92
N ALA A 301 2.14 15.08 0.11
CA ALA A 301 2.13 16.23 1.01
C ALA A 301 3.39 16.33 1.91
N VAL A 302 4.11 15.22 2.08
CA VAL A 302 5.39 15.17 2.81
C VAL A 302 6.53 14.60 1.96
N ALA A 303 6.42 14.67 0.63
CA ALA A 303 7.40 14.08 -0.29
C ALA A 303 8.84 14.58 -0.07
N ASP A 304 9.02 15.78 0.48
CA ASP A 304 10.32 16.36 0.83
C ASP A 304 10.98 15.74 2.07
N ALA A 305 10.28 14.85 2.78
CA ALA A 305 10.73 14.20 4.02
C ALA A 305 10.65 12.66 3.99
N LEU A 306 10.27 12.08 2.85
CA LEU A 306 10.14 10.64 2.66
C LEU A 306 11.33 10.08 1.89
N ASP A 307 11.69 8.83 2.20
CA ASP A 307 12.60 8.05 1.38
C ASP A 307 11.93 7.56 0.09
N VAL A 308 12.74 7.08 -0.85
CA VAL A 308 12.30 6.62 -2.17
C VAL A 308 11.40 5.40 -2.06
N ARG A 309 11.56 4.55 -1.04
CA ARG A 309 10.74 3.34 -0.85
C ARG A 309 9.31 3.71 -0.48
N VAL A 310 9.11 4.57 0.51
CA VAL A 310 7.77 5.04 0.91
C VAL A 310 7.14 5.84 -0.22
N MET A 311 7.93 6.70 -0.89
CA MET A 311 7.46 7.41 -2.08
C MET A 311 6.98 6.43 -3.16
N SER A 312 7.77 5.41 -3.46
CA SER A 312 7.48 4.41 -4.50
C SER A 312 6.17 3.67 -4.22
N HIS A 313 5.99 3.25 -2.97
CA HIS A 313 4.76 2.56 -2.56
C HIS A 313 3.55 3.49 -2.55
N GLY A 314 3.71 4.71 -2.05
CA GLY A 314 2.60 5.65 -1.90
C GLY A 314 2.07 6.18 -3.23
N ILE A 315 2.94 6.42 -4.22
CA ILE A 315 2.54 7.06 -5.48
C ILE A 315 2.55 6.14 -6.69
N GLY A 316 3.33 5.06 -6.63
CA GLY A 316 3.55 4.17 -7.76
C GLY A 316 2.27 3.49 -8.29
N PRO A 317 1.34 2.99 -7.46
CA PRO A 317 0.13 2.32 -7.97
C PRO A 317 -0.70 3.20 -8.93
N ILE A 318 -0.80 4.49 -8.61
CA ILE A 318 -1.52 5.47 -9.42
C ILE A 318 -0.70 5.90 -10.63
N LEU A 319 0.57 6.26 -10.44
CA LEU A 319 1.40 6.72 -11.56
C LEU A 319 1.66 5.62 -12.60
N CYS A 320 1.84 4.38 -12.18
CA CYS A 320 1.95 3.24 -13.10
C CYS A 320 0.65 3.02 -13.89
N GLY A 321 -0.51 3.20 -13.25
CA GLY A 321 -1.81 3.13 -13.93
C GLY A 321 -2.00 4.22 -14.99
N LEU A 322 -1.45 5.42 -14.75
CA LEU A 322 -1.48 6.53 -15.71
C LEU A 322 -0.46 6.39 -16.84
N THR A 323 0.66 5.69 -16.61
CA THR A 323 1.75 5.54 -17.60
C THR A 323 1.46 4.39 -18.57
N GLY A 324 0.74 3.38 -18.10
CA GLY A 324 0.36 2.21 -18.88
C GLY A 324 1.19 0.96 -18.54
N PRO A 325 0.78 -0.19 -19.06
CA PRO A 325 1.29 -1.50 -18.68
C PRO A 325 2.80 -1.68 -18.92
N ALA A 326 3.49 -2.15 -17.89
CA ALA A 326 4.92 -2.50 -17.88
C ALA A 326 5.88 -1.34 -18.24
N VAL A 327 5.44 -0.09 -18.10
CA VAL A 327 6.26 1.11 -18.29
C VAL A 327 6.49 1.79 -16.94
N ALA A 328 7.76 2.09 -16.64
CA ALA A 328 8.11 2.82 -15.43
C ALA A 328 7.56 4.26 -15.51
N PRO A 329 6.92 4.78 -14.45
CA PRO A 329 6.40 6.16 -14.43
C PRO A 329 7.52 7.21 -14.45
N SER A 330 8.70 6.85 -13.94
CA SER A 330 9.86 7.73 -13.85
C SER A 330 11.14 6.90 -13.64
N PRO A 331 12.35 7.50 -13.82
CA PRO A 331 13.61 6.76 -13.74
C PRO A 331 13.88 6.06 -12.41
N GLU A 332 13.35 6.58 -11.30
CA GLU A 332 13.51 6.02 -9.96
C GLU A 332 12.73 4.71 -9.73
N TRP A 333 11.81 4.33 -10.63
CA TRP A 333 11.18 3.02 -10.66
C TRP A 333 11.97 1.97 -11.45
N LEU A 334 13.04 2.37 -12.14
CA LEU A 334 13.86 1.43 -12.91
C LEU A 334 14.66 0.51 -11.97
N ALA A 335 14.71 -0.76 -12.34
CA ALA A 335 15.50 -1.76 -11.66
C ALA A 335 16.99 -1.36 -11.62
N ALA A 336 17.65 -1.71 -10.53
CA ALA A 336 19.08 -1.45 -10.34
C ALA A 336 19.92 -2.03 -11.50
N PRO A 337 21.05 -1.39 -11.86
CA PRO A 337 21.89 -1.85 -12.96
C PRO A 337 22.32 -3.32 -12.88
N GLU A 338 22.52 -3.85 -11.68
CA GLU A 338 22.87 -5.24 -11.40
C GLU A 338 21.73 -6.20 -11.79
N VAL A 339 20.49 -5.84 -11.48
CA VAL A 339 19.29 -6.59 -11.87
C VAL A 339 19.13 -6.57 -13.40
N VAL A 340 19.32 -5.40 -14.02
CA VAL A 340 19.25 -5.24 -15.48
C VAL A 340 20.36 -6.04 -16.18
N ALA A 341 21.54 -6.16 -15.57
CA ALA A 341 22.62 -6.97 -16.11
C ALA A 341 22.26 -8.46 -16.15
N VAL A 342 21.61 -8.98 -15.10
CA VAL A 342 21.11 -10.37 -15.07
C VAL A 342 19.99 -10.58 -16.09
N LEU A 343 19.05 -9.64 -16.21
CA LEU A 343 18.03 -9.69 -17.27
C LEU A 343 18.68 -9.83 -18.66
N ARG A 344 19.69 -9.00 -18.95
CA ARG A 344 20.42 -9.03 -20.22
C ARG A 344 21.14 -10.37 -20.44
N SER A 345 21.77 -10.93 -19.41
CA SER A 345 22.49 -12.20 -19.53
C SER A 345 21.56 -13.39 -19.75
N VAL A 346 20.34 -13.35 -19.20
CA VAL A 346 19.33 -14.40 -19.41
C VAL A 346 18.62 -14.23 -20.76
N ALA A 347 18.37 -12.99 -21.19
CA ALA A 347 17.69 -12.70 -22.45
C ALA A 347 18.56 -12.95 -23.69
N ALA A 348 19.87 -12.68 -23.62
CA ALA A 348 20.75 -12.75 -24.78
C ALA A 348 20.82 -14.17 -25.42
N PRO A 349 20.97 -15.27 -24.66
CA PRO A 349 21.02 -16.63 -25.22
C PRO A 349 19.70 -17.11 -25.83
N LEU A 350 18.57 -16.55 -25.42
CA LEU A 350 17.25 -16.92 -25.95
C LEU A 350 17.09 -16.53 -27.43
N GLY A 351 17.75 -15.46 -27.86
CA GLY A 351 17.53 -14.86 -29.17
C GLY A 351 16.09 -14.37 -29.37
N VAL A 352 15.77 -13.97 -30.60
CA VAL A 352 14.47 -13.41 -30.96
C VAL A 352 13.33 -14.42 -30.74
N ASP A 353 13.51 -15.66 -31.22
CA ASP A 353 12.47 -16.69 -31.16
C ASP A 353 12.21 -17.17 -29.72
N GLY A 354 13.28 -17.36 -28.93
CA GLY A 354 13.16 -17.77 -27.53
C GLY A 354 12.47 -16.71 -26.68
N LEU A 355 12.79 -15.43 -26.89
CA LEU A 355 12.10 -14.32 -26.20
C LEU A 355 10.62 -14.24 -26.59
N ALA A 356 10.28 -14.45 -27.87
CA ALA A 356 8.90 -14.49 -28.33
C ALA A 356 8.12 -15.64 -27.67
N VAL A 357 8.72 -16.84 -27.62
CA VAL A 357 8.12 -18.01 -26.94
C VAL A 357 7.92 -17.73 -25.46
N ALA A 358 8.93 -17.19 -24.76
CA ALA A 358 8.85 -16.92 -23.33
C ALA A 358 7.75 -15.88 -23.02
N SER A 359 7.69 -14.80 -23.81
CA SER A 359 6.70 -13.73 -23.63
C SER A 359 5.26 -14.22 -23.86
N LEU A 360 5.03 -15.00 -24.93
CA LEU A 360 3.71 -15.58 -25.22
C LEU A 360 3.32 -16.67 -24.22
N GLY A 361 4.30 -17.44 -23.76
CA GLY A 361 4.09 -18.49 -22.77
C GLY A 361 3.61 -17.90 -21.45
N TRP A 362 4.25 -16.83 -20.98
CA TRP A 362 3.80 -16.08 -19.81
C TRP A 362 2.40 -15.48 -19.99
N ASP A 363 2.16 -14.77 -21.09
CA ASP A 363 0.87 -14.13 -21.36
C ASP A 363 -0.32 -15.11 -21.38
N LYS A 364 -0.10 -16.33 -21.89
CA LYS A 364 -1.14 -17.38 -21.93
C LYS A 364 -1.32 -18.10 -20.60
N ALA A 365 -0.26 -18.28 -19.83
CA ALA A 365 -0.31 -19.09 -18.62
C ALA A 365 -0.84 -18.32 -17.40
N ARG A 366 -0.74 -16.99 -17.40
CA ARG A 366 -1.04 -16.15 -16.24
C ARG A 366 -2.46 -16.25 -15.68
N ASP A 367 -3.44 -16.70 -16.47
CA ASP A 367 -4.84 -16.87 -16.05
C ASP A 367 -5.28 -18.34 -15.96
N GLY A 368 -4.41 -19.29 -16.32
CA GLY A 368 -4.75 -20.72 -16.43
C GLY A 368 -4.09 -21.64 -15.40
N ASP A 369 -3.06 -21.18 -14.72
CA ASP A 369 -2.29 -21.93 -13.71
C ASP A 369 -2.27 -21.15 -12.38
N GLU A 370 -2.63 -21.81 -11.27
CA GLU A 370 -2.79 -21.17 -9.96
C GLU A 370 -1.47 -20.54 -9.45
N HIS A 371 -0.34 -21.20 -9.68
CA HIS A 371 0.96 -20.65 -9.30
C HIS A 371 1.35 -19.44 -10.15
N CYS A 372 1.04 -19.46 -11.45
CA CYS A 372 1.27 -18.31 -12.33
C CYS A 372 0.35 -17.14 -12.00
N ALA A 373 -0.92 -17.39 -11.66
CA ALA A 373 -1.87 -16.35 -11.22
C ALA A 373 -1.42 -15.71 -9.90
N SER A 374 -0.99 -16.52 -8.93
CA SER A 374 -0.44 -16.04 -7.66
C SER A 374 0.88 -15.27 -7.86
N LEU A 375 1.79 -15.76 -8.71
CA LEU A 375 3.03 -15.04 -9.05
C LEU A 375 2.72 -13.70 -9.70
N ARG A 376 1.76 -13.65 -10.64
CA ARG A 376 1.35 -12.42 -11.32
C ARG A 376 0.84 -11.39 -10.32
N SER A 377 -0.08 -11.77 -9.42
CA SER A 377 -0.62 -10.88 -8.39
C SER A 377 0.50 -10.18 -7.60
N ARG A 378 1.51 -10.96 -7.15
CA ARG A 378 2.69 -10.44 -6.45
C ARG A 378 3.59 -9.57 -7.31
N VAL A 379 3.86 -9.98 -8.57
CA VAL A 379 4.66 -9.16 -9.50
C VAL A 379 3.98 -7.83 -9.77
N ASP A 380 2.67 -7.83 -10.03
CA ASP A 380 1.91 -6.62 -10.31
C ASP A 380 1.90 -5.71 -9.08
N ALA A 381 1.70 -6.25 -7.87
CA ALA A 381 1.76 -5.47 -6.63
C ALA A 381 3.16 -4.89 -6.35
N ARG A 382 4.23 -5.69 -6.53
CA ARG A 382 5.61 -5.26 -6.24
C ARG A 382 6.17 -4.30 -7.28
N SER A 383 5.85 -4.51 -8.56
CA SER A 383 6.29 -3.63 -9.63
C SER A 383 5.80 -2.20 -9.43
N VAL A 384 4.54 -2.03 -9.09
CA VAL A 384 3.97 -0.69 -8.91
C VAL A 384 4.35 -0.04 -7.57
N THR A 385 5.01 -0.75 -6.66
CA THR A 385 5.41 -0.22 -5.33
C THR A 385 6.91 -0.13 -5.13
N SER A 386 7.73 -0.45 -6.13
CA SER A 386 9.19 -0.51 -5.97
C SER A 386 9.97 -0.26 -7.26
N ALA A 387 11.27 -0.01 -7.10
CA ALA A 387 12.22 0.19 -8.18
C ALA A 387 12.64 -1.14 -8.85
N CYS A 388 11.75 -1.74 -9.64
CA CYS A 388 12.03 -3.00 -10.32
C CYS A 388 11.57 -3.07 -11.78
N PHE A 389 11.20 -1.94 -12.41
CA PHE A 389 10.88 -1.96 -13.83
C PHE A 389 12.13 -2.17 -14.70
N PRO A 390 12.09 -3.03 -15.72
CA PRO A 390 13.17 -3.04 -16.70
C PRO A 390 13.13 -1.74 -17.51
N PRO A 391 14.28 -1.28 -18.04
CA PRO A 391 14.28 -0.18 -19.00
C PRO A 391 13.48 -0.57 -20.26
N ILE A 392 13.28 0.37 -21.18
CA ILE A 392 12.55 0.08 -22.41
C ILE A 392 13.22 -1.07 -23.20
N PRO A 393 12.47 -1.88 -23.96
CA PRO A 393 12.98 -3.06 -24.69
C PRO A 393 14.28 -2.85 -25.46
N GLN A 394 14.42 -1.68 -26.09
CA GLN A 394 15.58 -1.32 -26.91
C GLN A 394 16.87 -1.22 -26.09
N GLU A 395 16.79 -0.90 -24.81
CA GLU A 395 17.93 -0.72 -23.92
C GLU A 395 18.44 -2.03 -23.32
N TRP A 396 17.60 -3.06 -23.20
CA TRP A 396 18.03 -4.36 -22.64
C TRP A 396 18.09 -5.51 -23.66
N MET A 397 17.42 -5.42 -24.81
CA MET A 397 17.53 -6.41 -25.89
C MET A 397 18.42 -5.96 -27.07
N SER A 398 18.81 -4.68 -27.13
CA SER A 398 19.23 -3.94 -28.34
C SER A 398 18.09 -3.58 -29.30
N PHE A 399 18.28 -2.51 -30.06
CA PHE A 399 17.28 -2.01 -31.02
C PHE A 399 16.92 -3.04 -32.10
N SER A 400 17.90 -3.77 -32.65
CA SER A 400 17.66 -4.76 -33.71
C SER A 400 16.83 -5.94 -33.21
N THR A 401 17.14 -6.47 -32.03
CA THR A 401 16.39 -7.57 -31.43
C THR A 401 14.97 -7.12 -31.09
N ALA A 402 14.81 -5.94 -30.46
CA ALA A 402 13.50 -5.39 -30.16
C ALA A 402 12.64 -5.23 -31.42
N LEU A 403 13.21 -4.76 -32.53
CA LEU A 403 12.48 -4.63 -33.79
C LEU A 403 12.04 -5.99 -34.36
N MET A 404 12.87 -7.03 -34.25
CA MET A 404 12.51 -8.37 -34.73
C MET A 404 11.47 -9.05 -33.84
N VAL A 405 11.62 -8.95 -32.51
CA VAL A 405 10.61 -9.43 -31.55
C VAL A 405 9.27 -8.70 -31.78
N LYS A 406 9.33 -7.39 -32.07
CA LYS A 406 8.15 -6.58 -32.46
C LYS A 406 7.39 -7.25 -33.63
N GLN A 407 8.10 -7.74 -34.64
CA GLN A 407 7.48 -8.35 -35.82
C GLN A 407 6.88 -9.73 -35.55
N LEU A 408 7.43 -10.50 -34.60
CA LEU A 408 6.93 -11.84 -34.30
C LEU A 408 5.71 -11.85 -33.37
N LEU A 409 5.61 -10.90 -32.46
CA LEU A 409 4.59 -10.89 -31.40
C LEU A 409 3.33 -10.06 -31.74
N HIS A 410 3.08 -9.75 -33.02
CA HIS A 410 1.92 -8.95 -33.43
C HIS A 410 0.59 -9.54 -32.91
N PRO A 411 -0.38 -8.70 -32.46
CA PRO A 411 -0.51 -7.26 -32.73
C PRO A 411 0.11 -6.29 -31.69
N GLU A 412 0.35 -6.71 -30.45
CA GLU A 412 0.93 -5.86 -29.39
C GLU A 412 2.23 -6.47 -28.85
N PRO A 413 3.36 -6.29 -29.55
CA PRO A 413 4.45 -7.24 -29.43
C PRO A 413 5.50 -6.91 -28.35
N LEU A 414 5.86 -5.63 -28.20
CA LEU A 414 6.93 -5.23 -27.28
C LEU A 414 6.47 -5.17 -25.82
N ILE A 415 5.17 -4.95 -25.60
CA ILE A 415 4.56 -4.96 -24.27
C ILE A 415 4.63 -6.35 -23.63
N LEU A 416 4.49 -7.43 -24.41
CA LEU A 416 4.61 -8.80 -23.91
C LEU A 416 6.03 -9.11 -23.48
N ALA A 417 7.02 -8.70 -24.28
CA ALA A 417 8.42 -8.85 -23.94
C ALA A 417 8.82 -7.99 -22.74
N GLN A 418 8.29 -6.78 -22.66
CA GLN A 418 8.46 -5.89 -21.49
C GLN A 418 7.82 -6.49 -20.24
N GLY A 419 6.62 -7.08 -20.35
CA GLY A 419 5.94 -7.78 -19.26
C GLY A 419 6.71 -9.01 -18.77
N TRP A 420 7.30 -9.79 -19.68
CA TRP A 420 8.21 -10.89 -19.29
C TRP A 420 9.45 -10.36 -18.55
N GLY A 421 10.07 -9.29 -19.08
CA GLY A 421 11.19 -8.62 -18.42
C GLY A 421 10.82 -8.08 -17.03
N LEU A 422 9.60 -7.58 -16.86
CA LEU A 422 9.08 -7.08 -15.59
C LEU A 422 8.98 -8.18 -14.55
N VAL A 423 8.51 -9.38 -14.93
CA VAL A 423 8.50 -10.53 -14.03
C VAL A 423 9.92 -10.87 -13.58
N VAL A 424 10.86 -10.98 -14.52
CA VAL A 424 12.26 -11.31 -14.21
C VAL A 424 12.87 -10.30 -13.24
N THR A 425 12.77 -9.02 -13.55
CA THR A 425 13.35 -7.94 -12.73
C THR A 425 12.69 -7.81 -11.36
N THR A 426 11.36 -8.00 -11.28
CA THR A 426 10.63 -7.99 -9.99
C THR A 426 11.01 -9.17 -9.11
N VAL A 427 11.08 -10.40 -9.67
CA VAL A 427 11.48 -11.60 -8.93
C VAL A 427 12.92 -11.50 -8.44
N LEU A 428 13.83 -10.97 -9.26
CA LEU A 428 15.23 -10.76 -8.86
C LEU A 428 15.36 -9.71 -7.74
N THR A 429 14.56 -8.65 -7.79
CA THR A 429 14.58 -7.57 -6.78
C THR A 429 13.98 -8.03 -5.45
N HIS A 430 12.90 -8.81 -5.49
CA HIS A 430 12.13 -9.23 -4.30
C HIS A 430 12.14 -10.74 -4.12
N ARG A 431 13.30 -11.39 -4.31
CA ARG A 431 13.38 -12.85 -4.34
C ARG A 431 12.75 -13.52 -3.12
N SER A 432 12.87 -12.94 -1.93
CA SER A 432 12.27 -13.47 -0.69
C SER A 432 10.76 -13.64 -0.75
N ASP A 433 10.08 -12.91 -1.63
CA ASP A 433 8.62 -12.82 -1.67
C ASP A 433 7.99 -13.89 -2.57
N PHE A 434 8.81 -14.68 -3.28
CA PHE A 434 8.37 -15.70 -4.23
C PHE A 434 8.79 -17.10 -3.79
N THR A 435 7.89 -18.07 -3.93
CA THR A 435 8.20 -19.48 -3.62
C THR A 435 8.94 -20.14 -4.78
N PRO A 436 9.73 -21.21 -4.52
CA PRO A 436 10.35 -21.99 -5.59
C PRO A 436 9.33 -22.51 -6.63
N GLU A 437 8.14 -22.92 -6.19
CA GLU A 437 7.08 -23.44 -7.07
C GLU A 437 6.55 -22.38 -8.04
N GLN A 438 6.43 -21.13 -7.57
CA GLN A 438 6.06 -20.00 -8.41
C GLN A 438 7.13 -19.74 -9.49
N ILE A 439 8.41 -19.79 -9.11
CA ILE A 439 9.54 -19.61 -10.04
C ILE A 439 9.59 -20.76 -11.05
N ASP A 440 9.45 -22.01 -10.62
CA ASP A 440 9.44 -23.17 -11.50
C ASP A 440 8.26 -23.14 -12.48
N ALA A 441 7.10 -22.65 -12.04
CA ALA A 441 5.96 -22.42 -12.92
C ALA A 441 6.28 -21.38 -13.99
N PHE A 442 6.84 -20.22 -13.60
CA PHE A 442 7.25 -19.17 -14.54
C PHE A 442 8.31 -19.64 -15.55
N VAL A 443 9.33 -20.37 -15.10
CA VAL A 443 10.38 -20.93 -15.96
C VAL A 443 9.81 -21.90 -16.98
N ARG A 444 8.91 -22.80 -16.53
CA ARG A 444 8.26 -23.79 -17.39
C ARG A 444 7.42 -23.12 -18.48
N VAL A 445 6.59 -22.14 -18.12
CA VAL A 445 5.75 -21.44 -19.11
C VAL A 445 6.57 -20.54 -20.02
N SER A 446 7.75 -20.10 -19.57
CA SER A 446 8.74 -19.40 -20.39
C SER A 446 9.50 -20.30 -21.38
N GLY A 447 9.19 -21.60 -21.44
CA GLY A 447 9.85 -22.57 -22.34
C GLY A 447 11.14 -23.18 -21.79
N ASN A 448 11.36 -23.12 -20.47
CA ASN A 448 12.58 -23.56 -19.77
C ASN A 448 13.89 -22.98 -20.35
N PRO A 449 14.06 -21.64 -20.38
CA PRO A 449 15.32 -21.02 -20.79
C PRO A 449 16.48 -21.54 -19.95
N THR A 450 17.58 -21.90 -20.62
CA THR A 450 18.81 -22.32 -19.92
C THR A 450 19.29 -21.19 -18.99
N GLY A 451 19.52 -21.50 -17.72
CA GLY A 451 20.03 -20.56 -16.72
C GLY A 451 18.99 -19.63 -16.08
N LEU A 452 17.74 -19.57 -16.55
CA LEU A 452 16.72 -18.70 -15.95
C LEU A 452 16.37 -19.13 -14.51
N ALA A 453 16.15 -20.43 -14.28
CA ALA A 453 15.83 -20.93 -12.94
C ALA A 453 16.96 -20.66 -11.94
N GLU A 454 18.20 -20.86 -12.35
CA GLU A 454 19.39 -20.59 -11.52
C GLU A 454 19.47 -19.10 -11.20
N ALA A 455 19.41 -18.23 -12.22
CA ALA A 455 19.46 -16.78 -12.04
C ALA A 455 18.34 -16.26 -11.13
N LEU A 456 17.11 -16.76 -11.27
CA LEU A 456 15.98 -16.35 -10.42
C LEU A 456 16.06 -16.90 -8.99
N ASN A 457 16.88 -17.91 -8.72
CA ASN A 457 17.04 -18.46 -7.36
C ASN A 457 18.28 -17.92 -6.64
N GLU A 458 19.18 -17.23 -7.34
CA GLU A 458 20.36 -16.60 -6.76
C GLU A 458 20.04 -15.18 -6.26
N PRO A 459 20.27 -14.88 -4.97
CA PRO A 459 20.10 -13.52 -4.45
C PRO A 459 21.06 -12.55 -5.12
N ILE A 460 20.54 -11.44 -5.66
CA ILE A 460 21.38 -10.35 -6.14
C ILE A 460 21.78 -9.47 -4.96
N VAL A 461 23.09 -9.28 -4.77
CA VAL A 461 23.60 -8.27 -3.84
C VAL A 461 23.51 -6.91 -4.52
N LEU A 462 22.56 -6.08 -4.09
CA LEU A 462 22.38 -4.72 -4.62
C LEU A 462 23.40 -3.80 -3.96
N SER A 463 24.20 -3.10 -4.78
CA SER A 463 25.29 -2.24 -4.30
C SER A 463 24.79 -1.07 -3.45
N GLN A 464 23.55 -0.63 -3.67
CA GLN A 464 22.83 0.40 -2.91
C GLN A 464 21.33 0.13 -3.05
N SER A 465 20.59 0.03 -1.95
CA SER A 465 19.14 0.14 -1.95
C SER A 465 18.77 1.59 -2.26
N ALA A 466 18.09 1.82 -3.39
CA ALA A 466 17.52 3.12 -3.71
C ALA A 466 16.42 3.50 -2.72
#